data_AF-A0A7S2QHF8-F1
#
_entry.id   AF-A0A7S2QHF8-F1
#
_cell.length_a   1.000
_cell.length_b   1.000
_cell.length_c   1.000
_cell.angle_alpha   90.00
_cell.angle_beta   90.00
_cell.angle_gamma   90.00
#
_symmetry.space_group_name_H-M   'P 1'
#
loop_
_entity.id
_entity.type
_entity.pdbx_description
1 polymer ?
#
loop_
_entity_poly.entity_id
_entity_poly.type
_entity_poly.pdbx_seq_one_letter_code
_entity_poly.pdbx_strand_id
1 'polypeptide(L)'
;VSIEDCGHAPSYLAPKCKLRLPDEARPGLLCHAPVLGYAAQPIDAFAVGMCVFVMLNGLRFHQWRRKPMAPNAEEVVLGLKCADLSRRFSMQAALDCPWFEA
;
A
#
# COMPACT_ATOMS: atom_id res chain seq x y z
N VAL A 1 26.94 0.34 -5.63
CA VAL A 1 26.10 -0.62 -6.39
C VAL A 1 25.54 0.15 -7.57
N SER A 2 26.06 -0.13 -8.76
CA SER A 2 25.71 0.55 -10.02
C SER A 2 24.26 0.27 -10.41
N ILE A 3 23.62 1.28 -11.02
CA ILE A 3 22.27 1.22 -11.56
C ILE A 3 22.41 0.77 -13.01
N GLU A 4 22.02 -0.46 -13.31
CA GLU A 4 21.72 -0.89 -14.67
C GLU A 4 20.23 -0.64 -14.94
N ASP A 5 19.98 -0.04 -16.09
CA ASP A 5 18.65 0.29 -16.61
C ASP A 5 17.84 -1.01 -16.76
N CYS A 6 16.82 -1.20 -15.93
CA CYS A 6 15.93 -2.35 -16.02
C CYS A 6 14.97 -2.12 -17.19
N GLY A 7 15.42 -2.46 -18.39
CA GLY A 7 14.60 -2.52 -19.59
C GLY A 7 13.30 -3.29 -19.35
N HIS A 8 12.25 -2.87 -20.07
CA HIS A 8 10.90 -3.44 -20.06
C HIS A 8 10.92 -4.98 -20.04
N ALA A 9 10.82 -5.56 -18.85
CA ALA A 9 10.68 -7.00 -18.67
C ALA A 9 9.19 -7.38 -18.85
N PRO A 10 8.89 -8.52 -19.49
CA PRO A 10 7.51 -8.98 -19.69
C PRO A 10 6.79 -9.19 -18.35
N SER A 11 5.49 -8.90 -18.35
CA SER A 11 4.64 -8.64 -17.16
C SER A 11 4.60 -9.76 -16.10
N TYR A 12 5.04 -10.97 -16.42
CA TYR A 12 5.12 -12.13 -15.50
C TYR A 12 6.47 -12.25 -14.77
N LEU A 13 7.45 -11.41 -15.10
CA LEU A 13 8.74 -11.26 -14.40
C LEU A 13 8.85 -9.89 -13.73
N ALA A 14 7.73 -9.29 -13.32
CA ALA A 14 7.74 -8.01 -12.63
C ALA A 14 8.67 -8.10 -11.40
N PRO A 15 9.70 -7.24 -11.29
CA PRO A 15 10.64 -7.30 -10.19
C PRO A 15 9.87 -7.07 -8.89
N LYS A 16 9.94 -8.03 -7.96
CA LYS A 16 9.46 -7.86 -6.57
C LYS A 16 9.94 -6.49 -6.09
N CYS A 17 9.04 -5.68 -5.52
CA CYS A 17 9.39 -4.37 -4.98
C CYS A 17 10.65 -4.50 -4.10
N LYS A 18 11.77 -3.91 -4.54
CA LYS A 18 13.03 -3.93 -3.81
C LYS A 18 13.11 -2.62 -3.04
N LEU A 19 12.92 -2.69 -1.73
CA LEU A 19 13.21 -1.56 -0.87
C LEU A 19 14.72 -1.59 -0.58
N ARG A 20 15.41 -0.52 -0.95
CA ARG A 20 16.78 -0.29 -0.46
C ARG A 20 16.68 0.59 0.77
N LEU A 21 16.88 -0.01 1.93
CA LEU A 21 16.99 0.76 3.17
C LEU A 21 18.23 1.66 3.10
N PRO A 22 18.16 2.90 3.63
CA PRO A 22 19.32 3.76 3.75
C PRO A 22 20.35 3.11 4.70
N ASP A 23 21.64 3.42 4.52
CA ASP A 23 22.72 2.82 5.31
C ASP A 23 22.60 3.18 6.81
N GLU A 24 21.88 4.26 7.12
CA GLU A 24 21.59 4.74 8.47
C GLU A 24 20.37 4.07 9.12
N ALA A 25 19.63 3.21 8.41
CA ALA A 25 18.44 2.54 8.94
C ALA A 25 18.77 1.67 10.17
N ARG A 26 17.93 1.79 11.22
CA ARG A 26 18.08 1.03 12.47
C ARG A 26 16.75 0.36 12.83
N PRO A 27 16.78 -0.87 13.39
CA PRO A 27 15.57 -1.52 13.88
C PRO A 27 14.81 -0.62 14.88
N GLY A 28 13.49 -0.52 14.72
CA GLY A 28 12.62 0.25 15.60
C GLY A 28 12.56 1.76 15.32
N LEU A 29 13.29 2.26 14.32
CA LEU A 29 13.21 3.66 13.89
C LEU A 29 12.55 3.79 12.52
N LEU A 30 11.76 4.85 12.35
CA LEU A 30 11.17 5.21 11.06
C LEU A 30 12.28 5.67 10.10
N CYS A 31 12.24 5.23 8.85
CA CYS A 31 13.16 5.69 7.82
C CYS A 31 12.45 5.85 6.47
N HIS A 32 12.98 6.73 5.63
CA HIS A 32 12.51 6.94 4.27
C HIS A 32 13.43 6.15 3.32
N ALA A 33 12.85 5.24 2.54
CA ALA A 33 13.57 4.43 1.58
C ALA A 33 13.04 4.72 0.16
N PRO A 34 13.91 5.00 -0.83
CA PRO A 34 13.47 5.12 -2.21
C PRO A 34 12.96 3.75 -2.68
N VAL A 35 11.74 3.74 -3.21
CA VAL A 35 11.16 2.54 -3.80
C VAL A 35 11.88 2.23 -5.10
N LEU A 36 12.60 1.11 -5.15
CA LEU A 36 13.23 0.60 -6.37
C LEU A 36 12.42 -0.59 -6.88
N GLY A 37 11.68 -0.41 -7.97
CA GLY A 37 10.79 -1.44 -8.47
C GLY A 37 9.85 -0.95 -9.57
N TYR A 38 8.78 -1.69 -9.80
CA TYR A 38 7.75 -1.31 -10.76
C TYR A 38 6.91 -0.14 -10.24
N ALA A 39 6.47 0.75 -11.13
CA ALA A 39 5.55 1.81 -10.79
C ALA A 39 4.22 1.17 -10.35
N ALA A 40 3.79 1.44 -9.11
CA ALA A 40 2.55 0.90 -8.57
C ALA A 40 1.38 1.30 -9.49
N GLN A 41 0.69 0.29 -10.01
CA GLN A 41 -0.48 0.47 -10.85
C GLN A 41 -1.73 0.61 -9.97
N PRO A 42 -2.84 1.13 -10.51
CA PRO A 42 -4.08 1.25 -9.75
C PRO A 42 -4.57 -0.08 -9.16
N ILE A 43 -4.22 -1.23 -9.75
CA ILE A 43 -4.58 -2.55 -9.22
C ILE A 43 -3.83 -2.89 -7.92
N ASP A 44 -2.59 -2.42 -7.77
CA ASP A 44 -1.82 -2.59 -6.55
C ASP A 44 -2.46 -1.81 -5.39
N ALA A 45 -2.87 -0.56 -5.65
CA ALA A 45 -3.59 0.25 -4.66
C ALA A 45 -4.90 -0.42 -4.21
N PHE A 46 -5.66 -0.99 -5.15
CA PHE A 46 -6.86 -1.76 -4.85
C PHE A 46 -6.56 -2.99 -3.99
N ALA A 47 -5.53 -3.76 -4.33
CA ALA A 47 -5.11 -4.93 -3.57
C ALA A 47 -4.70 -4.56 -2.14
N VAL A 48 -3.94 -3.46 -1.96
CA VAL A 48 -3.60 -2.93 -0.63
C VAL A 48 -4.85 -2.56 0.16
N GLY A 49 -5.82 -1.86 -0.45
CA GLY A 49 -7.10 -1.53 0.20
C GLY A 49 -7.87 -2.77 0.67
N MET A 50 -7.85 -3.86 -0.12
CA MET A 50 -8.43 -5.14 0.27
C MET A 50 -7.68 -5.80 1.43
N CYS A 51 -6.34 -5.77 1.42
CA CYS A 51 -5.52 -6.28 2.52
C CYS A 51 -5.80 -5.51 3.82
N VAL A 52 -5.82 -4.18 3.78
CA VAL A 52 -6.13 -3.33 4.94
C VAL A 52 -7.53 -3.64 5.46
N PHE A 53 -8.52 -3.71 4.57
CA PHE A 53 -9.88 -4.09 4.95
C PHE A 53 -9.93 -5.43 5.67
N VAL A 54 -9.24 -6.46 5.15
CA VAL A 54 -9.17 -7.80 5.75
C VAL A 54 -8.44 -7.78 7.09
N MET A 55 -7.35 -7.02 7.22
CA MET A 55 -6.63 -6.90 8.50
C MET A 55 -7.49 -6.23 9.58
N LEU A 56 -8.23 -5.18 9.21
CA LEU A 56 -9.09 -4.44 10.13
C LEU A 56 -10.38 -5.20 10.50
N ASN A 57 -10.93 -5.99 9.58
CA ASN A 57 -12.19 -6.72 9.82
C ASN A 57 -11.97 -8.21 10.14
N GLY A 58 -10.74 -8.70 10.02
CA GLY A 58 -10.40 -10.12 10.06
C GLY A 58 -10.91 -10.91 8.84
N LEU A 59 -10.35 -12.10 8.61
CA LEU A 59 -10.90 -13.10 7.67
C LEU A 59 -12.15 -13.81 8.20
N ARG A 60 -12.77 -13.32 9.28
CA ARG A 60 -13.93 -13.94 9.90
C ARG A 60 -15.19 -13.53 9.12
N PHE A 61 -15.37 -14.15 7.96
CA PHE A 61 -16.61 -14.10 7.16
C PHE A 61 -17.82 -14.67 7.90
N HIS A 62 -17.61 -15.36 9.02
CA HIS A 62 -18.68 -15.78 9.91
C HIS A 62 -18.66 -14.89 11.14
N GLN A 63 -19.67 -14.02 11.19
CA GLN A 63 -20.36 -13.50 12.38
C GLN A 63 -19.46 -13.23 13.59
N TRP A 64 -19.41 -11.96 14.03
CA TRP A 64 -19.50 -11.52 15.45
C TRP A 64 -18.97 -10.08 15.56
N ARG A 65 -19.82 -9.19 16.11
CA ARG A 65 -19.58 -7.78 16.50
C ARG A 65 -18.38 -7.12 15.82
N ARG A 66 -18.58 -6.63 14.59
CA ARG A 66 -17.62 -5.72 13.95
C ARG A 66 -17.40 -4.53 14.88
N LYS A 67 -16.17 -4.32 15.33
CA LYS A 67 -15.80 -3.01 15.86
C LYS A 67 -15.84 -2.05 14.67
N PRO A 68 -16.61 -0.95 14.75
CA PRO A 68 -16.62 0.04 13.68
C PRO A 68 -15.19 0.48 13.38
N MET A 69 -14.88 0.58 12.10
CA MET A 69 -13.60 1.11 11.66
C MET A 69 -13.50 2.58 12.09
N ALA A 70 -12.29 3.05 12.42
CA ALA A 70 -12.10 4.47 12.63
C ALA A 70 -12.47 5.22 11.33
N PRO A 71 -13.19 6.35 11.38
CA PRO A 71 -13.72 7.00 10.16
C PRO A 71 -12.64 7.30 9.10
N ASN A 72 -11.46 7.69 9.53
CA ASN A 72 -10.29 7.93 8.68
C ASN A 72 -9.74 6.65 8.04
N ALA A 73 -9.76 5.52 8.74
CA ALA A 73 -9.38 4.23 8.18
C ALA A 73 -10.39 3.74 7.13
N GLU A 74 -11.68 4.01 7.36
CA GLU A 74 -12.74 3.65 6.40
C GLU A 74 -12.62 4.45 5.11
N GLU A 75 -12.35 5.75 5.21
CA GLU A 75 -12.10 6.62 4.06
C GLU A 75 -10.95 6.10 3.19
N VAL A 76 -9.81 5.74 3.79
CA VAL A 76 -8.65 5.18 3.06
C VAL A 76 -9.01 3.89 2.35
N VAL A 77 -9.70 2.98 3.05
CA VAL A 77 -10.10 1.69 2.49
C VAL A 77 -11.06 1.88 1.31
N LEU A 78 -12.04 2.78 1.43
CA LEU A 78 -12.99 3.07 0.36
C LEU A 78 -12.31 3.78 -0.82
N GLY A 79 -11.41 4.72 -0.54
CA GLY A 79 -10.64 5.44 -1.55
C GLY A 79 -9.75 4.51 -2.37
N LEU A 80 -9.03 3.60 -1.71
CA LEU A 80 -8.18 2.60 -2.38
C LEU A 80 -9.00 1.57 -3.18
N LYS A 81 -10.19 1.20 -2.70
CA LYS A 81 -11.06 0.21 -3.34
C LYS A 81 -12.04 0.81 -4.37
N CYS A 82 -11.96 2.11 -4.64
CA CYS A 82 -12.88 2.75 -5.59
C CYS A 82 -12.79 2.11 -6.97
N ALA A 83 -13.92 1.70 -7.54
CA ALA A 83 -13.96 1.07 -8.86
C ALA A 83 -13.57 2.06 -9.99
N ASP A 84 -13.92 3.33 -9.81
CA ASP A 84 -13.55 4.42 -10.71
C ASP A 84 -12.08 4.81 -10.51
N LEU A 85 -11.26 4.58 -11.55
CA LEU A 85 -9.83 4.87 -11.53
C LEU A 85 -9.52 6.35 -11.30
N SER A 86 -10.38 7.26 -11.75
CA SER A 86 -10.16 8.70 -11.62
C SER A 86 -10.40 9.20 -10.19
N ARG A 87 -11.18 8.43 -9.42
CA ARG A 87 -11.55 8.73 -8.02
C ARG A 87 -10.82 7.83 -7.02
N ARG A 88 -10.10 6.82 -7.50
CA ARG A 88 -9.29 5.93 -6.66
C ARG A 88 -8.12 6.71 -6.09
N PHE A 89 -7.89 6.52 -4.80
CA PHE A 89 -6.73 7.12 -4.16
C PHE A 89 -5.44 6.60 -4.80
N SER A 90 -4.52 7.53 -5.06
CA SER A 90 -3.13 7.15 -5.26
C SER A 90 -2.56 6.63 -3.94
N MET A 91 -1.45 5.89 -4.01
CA MET A 91 -0.77 5.43 -2.79
C MET A 91 -0.31 6.61 -1.92
N GLN A 92 0.14 7.71 -2.53
CA GLN A 92 0.53 8.90 -1.78
C GLN A 92 -0.66 9.53 -1.05
N ALA A 93 -1.81 9.69 -1.73
CA ALA A 93 -3.01 10.24 -1.11
C ALA A 93 -3.52 9.37 0.06
N ALA A 94 -3.34 8.05 -0.02
CA ALA A 94 -3.65 7.16 1.09
C ALA A 94 -2.69 7.34 2.28
N LEU A 95 -1.38 7.51 2.02
CA LEU A 95 -0.37 7.71 3.05
C LEU A 95 -0.48 9.08 3.74
N ASP A 96 -0.95 10.10 3.02
CA ASP A 96 -1.20 11.44 3.57
C ASP A 96 -2.47 11.48 4.46
N CYS A 97 -3.19 10.34 4.62
CA CYS A 97 -4.35 10.27 5.49
C CYS A 97 -3.92 10.32 6.98
N PRO A 98 -4.61 11.12 7.82
CA PRO A 98 -4.34 11.18 9.26
C PRO A 98 -4.44 9.86 10.01
N TRP A 99 -4.99 8.82 9.38
CA TRP A 99 -5.01 7.47 9.95
C TRP A 99 -3.61 6.89 10.16
N PHE A 100 -2.62 7.27 9.35
CA PHE A 100 -1.23 6.79 9.48
C PHE A 100 -0.37 7.62 10.45
N GLU A 101 -0.87 8.75 10.95
CA GLU A 101 -0.19 9.66 11.90
C GLU A 101 -0.48 9.32 13.38
N ALA A 102 -1.28 8.27 13.63
CA ALA A 102 -1.82 7.91 14.95
C ALA A 102 -0.98 6.92 15.76
#